data_AF-A0A959ASZ6-F1
#
_entry.id   AF-A0A959ASZ6-F1
#
_cell.length_a   1.000
_cell.length_b   1.000
_cell.length_c   1.000
_cell.angle_alpha   90.00
_cell.angle_beta   90.00
_cell.angle_gamma   90.00
#
_symmetry.space_group_name_H-M   'P 1'
#
loop_
_entity.id
_entity.type
_entity.pdbx_description
1 polymer ?
#
loop_
_entity_poly.entity_id
_entity_poly.type
_entity_poly.pdbx_seq_one_letter_code
_entity_poly.pdbx_strand_id
1 'polypeptide(L)'
;MRRKLWIVLLFLWANALSAQVYPGDANRSGRVDQQDMLYIGYAYGSAGPSRIFMGTAFTEMPIALDWVGSFPDGTGYAYADANGDGQVNITDMLTVIANYGRSHMAPTSPEYPVASPGIDPVLQFNPEEEGSPLTAGSVLTIPITLEYPGLANAAINGLAFSIDFNKNYIQSIFLGFTPNWLGGPAASFRFQNIDPQQTSQVDIATTRYGIDGFPAEGEVGVLSIIIEDDLISFMEADSAEILIHFSDIMLVDENLALQPVNSDTLKLIVYKPGYILSSREEKKQPSFHCFPNPVRGGQLNLVSPHKMQEARIYGLLGREVYRQNTPGTVSWTIQLPSGWPPAYYLLKVFSEGGRVNEQLLFIP
;
A
#
# COMPACT_ATOMS: atom_id res chain seq x y z
N MET A 1 42.88 12.45 -59.79
CA MET A 1 42.30 12.92 -58.51
C MET A 1 40.83 12.50 -58.29
N ARG A 2 40.39 11.30 -58.73
CA ARG A 2 38.96 10.89 -58.63
C ARG A 2 38.70 9.50 -58.02
N ARG A 3 39.70 8.88 -57.39
CA ARG A 3 39.59 7.54 -56.78
C ARG A 3 39.79 7.48 -55.26
N LYS A 4 40.05 8.61 -54.60
CA LYS A 4 40.22 8.68 -53.13
C LYS A 4 39.00 9.22 -52.37
N LEU A 5 37.93 9.60 -53.06
CA LEU A 5 36.72 10.16 -52.42
C LEU A 5 35.71 9.08 -52.00
N TRP A 6 35.82 7.85 -52.52
CA TRP A 6 34.87 6.77 -52.22
C TRP A 6 35.17 5.98 -50.94
N ILE A 7 36.38 6.12 -50.38
CA ILE A 7 36.78 5.38 -49.16
C ILE A 7 36.51 6.19 -47.89
N VAL A 8 36.40 7.52 -47.98
CA VAL A 8 36.08 8.37 -46.82
C VAL A 8 34.58 8.38 -46.50
N LEU A 9 33.72 8.10 -47.48
CA LEU A 9 32.26 7.95 -47.28
C LEU A 9 31.85 6.55 -46.80
N LEU A 10 32.70 5.53 -47.01
CA LEU A 10 32.43 4.14 -46.61
C LEU A 10 33.00 3.79 -45.23
N PHE A 11 33.83 4.65 -44.64
CA PHE A 11 34.41 4.48 -43.29
C PHE A 11 33.74 5.34 -42.20
N LEU A 12 32.76 6.18 -42.56
CA LEU A 12 31.90 6.87 -41.59
C LEU A 12 30.66 6.04 -41.18
N TRP A 13 30.52 4.82 -41.70
CA TRP A 13 29.36 3.93 -41.54
C TRP A 13 29.65 2.66 -40.74
N ALA A 14 30.73 2.64 -39.95
CA ALA A 14 31.15 1.45 -39.20
C ALA A 14 31.26 1.64 -37.68
N ASN A 15 30.73 2.75 -37.14
CA ASN A 15 30.65 2.98 -35.69
C ASN A 15 29.28 3.52 -35.24
N ALA A 16 28.21 3.20 -35.97
CA ALA A 16 26.92 3.11 -35.32
C ALA A 16 26.88 1.71 -34.72
N LEU A 17 27.18 1.58 -33.42
CA LEU A 17 26.52 0.54 -32.64
C LEU A 17 25.03 0.79 -32.89
N SER A 18 24.40 -0.03 -33.74
CA SER A 18 22.97 0.06 -33.97
C SER A 18 22.33 0.01 -32.58
N ALA A 19 21.63 1.06 -32.18
CA ALA A 19 20.80 0.95 -30.99
C ALA A 19 19.87 -0.26 -31.20
N GLN A 20 19.79 -1.12 -30.20
CA GLN A 20 19.02 -2.35 -30.24
C GLN A 20 17.93 -2.26 -29.18
N VAL A 21 16.77 -2.79 -29.49
CA VAL A 21 15.67 -2.96 -28.54
C VAL A 21 15.37 -4.43 -28.39
N TYR A 22 14.96 -4.83 -27.20
CA TYR A 22 14.25 -6.08 -26.97
C TYR A 22 12.79 -5.71 -26.75
N PRO A 23 11.83 -6.21 -27.58
CA PRO A 23 10.43 -5.85 -27.45
C PRO A 23 9.90 -6.01 -26.01
N GLY A 24 9.56 -4.88 -25.38
CA GLY A 24 9.05 -4.80 -24.01
C GLY A 24 10.01 -4.19 -22.97
N ASP A 25 11.31 -4.12 -23.24
CA ASP A 25 12.33 -3.49 -22.36
C ASP A 25 12.51 -2.02 -22.77
N ALA A 26 11.55 -1.18 -22.38
CA ALA A 26 11.45 0.22 -22.76
C ALA A 26 12.41 1.12 -21.96
N ASN A 27 12.71 0.74 -20.71
CA ASN A 27 13.64 1.47 -19.84
C ASN A 27 15.10 1.01 -19.97
N ARG A 28 15.36 -0.03 -20.79
CA ARG A 28 16.69 -0.61 -21.02
C ARG A 28 17.33 -1.16 -19.77
N SER A 29 16.52 -1.65 -18.83
CA SER A 29 16.99 -2.32 -17.63
C SER A 29 17.59 -3.68 -17.95
N GLY A 30 17.32 -4.27 -19.12
CA GLY A 30 17.75 -5.62 -19.47
C GLY A 30 16.72 -6.70 -19.13
N ARG A 31 15.58 -6.31 -18.55
CA ARG A 31 14.44 -7.16 -18.19
C ARG A 31 13.14 -6.47 -18.57
N VAL A 32 12.16 -7.25 -19.03
CA VAL A 32 10.79 -6.77 -19.22
C VAL A 32 10.03 -6.91 -17.92
N ASP A 33 9.63 -5.80 -17.31
CA ASP A 33 8.89 -5.77 -16.05
C ASP A 33 7.88 -4.62 -15.96
N GLN A 34 7.30 -4.40 -14.78
CA GLN A 34 6.26 -3.41 -14.55
C GLN A 34 6.74 -1.96 -14.78
N GLN A 35 8.05 -1.70 -14.67
CA GLN A 35 8.60 -0.36 -14.85
C GLN A 35 8.54 0.06 -16.31
N ASP A 36 8.65 -0.88 -17.26
CA ASP A 36 8.54 -0.60 -18.69
C ASP A 36 7.18 -0.01 -19.07
N MET A 37 6.12 -0.36 -18.33
CA MET A 37 4.79 0.23 -18.52
C MET A 37 4.82 1.75 -18.33
N LEU A 38 5.59 2.25 -17.36
CA LEU A 38 5.69 3.69 -17.09
C LEU A 38 6.34 4.42 -18.27
N TYR A 39 7.42 3.85 -18.83
CA TYR A 39 8.12 4.43 -19.99
C TYR A 39 7.25 4.43 -21.25
N ILE A 40 6.53 3.34 -21.52
CA ILE A 40 5.59 3.30 -22.67
C ILE A 40 4.42 4.26 -22.47
N GLY A 41 3.87 4.35 -21.26
CA GLY A 41 2.81 5.31 -20.93
C GLY A 41 3.25 6.76 -21.13
N TYR A 42 4.45 7.11 -20.65
CA TYR A 42 5.04 8.43 -20.82
C TYR A 42 5.21 8.83 -22.30
N ALA A 43 5.68 7.89 -23.13
CA ALA A 43 5.87 8.11 -24.57
C ALA A 43 4.59 7.89 -25.40
N TYR A 44 3.46 7.55 -24.79
CA TYR A 44 2.23 7.18 -25.49
C TYR A 44 1.74 8.26 -26.45
N GLY A 45 1.35 7.86 -27.66
CA GLY A 45 0.90 8.74 -28.73
C GLY A 45 2.04 9.40 -29.52
N SER A 46 3.30 9.16 -29.15
CA SER A 46 4.42 9.55 -29.99
C SER A 46 4.55 8.66 -31.23
N ALA A 47 5.14 9.21 -32.28
CA ALA A 47 5.38 8.52 -33.54
C ALA A 47 6.77 8.83 -34.09
N GLY A 48 7.32 7.88 -34.83
CA GLY A 48 8.62 8.00 -35.47
C GLY A 48 8.81 6.97 -36.58
N PRO A 49 10.03 6.79 -37.08
CA PRO A 49 10.32 5.79 -38.10
C PRO A 49 10.04 4.37 -37.59
N SER A 50 9.26 3.59 -38.36
CA SER A 50 9.08 2.16 -38.11
C SER A 50 10.38 1.39 -38.33
N ARG A 51 10.55 0.28 -37.61
CA ARG A 51 11.68 -0.65 -37.83
C ARG A 51 11.51 -1.39 -39.16
N ILE A 52 12.64 -1.75 -39.79
CA ILE A 52 12.66 -2.61 -40.99
C ILE A 52 12.05 -3.98 -40.66
N PHE A 53 12.35 -4.48 -39.46
CA PHE A 53 11.82 -5.73 -38.92
C PHE A 53 10.93 -5.38 -37.72
N MET A 54 9.63 -5.61 -37.89
CA MET A 54 8.62 -5.40 -36.86
C MET A 54 8.23 -6.74 -36.24
N GLY A 55 7.74 -6.70 -35.00
CA GLY A 55 7.25 -7.87 -34.29
C GLY A 55 7.45 -7.76 -32.79
N THR A 56 6.83 -8.71 -32.09
CA THR A 56 6.78 -8.75 -30.61
C THR A 56 7.64 -9.87 -30.03
N ALA A 57 8.35 -10.63 -30.87
CA ALA A 57 9.22 -11.70 -30.40
C ALA A 57 10.36 -11.12 -29.54
N PHE A 58 10.57 -11.68 -28.35
CA PHE A 58 11.68 -11.29 -27.47
C PHE A 58 13.03 -11.73 -28.04
N THR A 59 13.51 -10.98 -29.01
CA THR A 59 14.81 -11.11 -29.66
C THR A 59 15.35 -9.72 -29.90
N GLU A 60 16.66 -9.61 -30.06
CA GLU A 60 17.32 -8.37 -30.40
C GLU A 60 16.79 -7.83 -31.74
N MET A 61 16.37 -6.56 -31.77
CA MET A 61 15.86 -5.89 -32.97
C MET A 61 16.60 -4.57 -33.20
N PRO A 62 17.11 -4.29 -34.41
CA PRO A 62 17.86 -3.08 -34.69
C PRO A 62 16.96 -1.85 -34.86
N ILE A 63 17.37 -0.72 -34.30
CA ILE A 63 16.88 0.62 -34.61
C ILE A 63 17.74 1.17 -35.76
N ALA A 64 17.16 1.24 -36.96
CA ALA A 64 17.86 1.75 -38.14
C ALA A 64 17.85 3.28 -38.23
N LEU A 65 16.86 3.93 -37.62
CA LEU A 65 16.66 5.37 -37.62
C LEU A 65 16.21 5.82 -36.23
N ASP A 66 16.93 6.78 -35.66
CA ASP A 66 16.58 7.34 -34.36
C ASP A 66 15.28 8.15 -34.44
N TRP A 67 14.50 8.09 -33.36
CA TRP A 67 13.37 8.97 -33.16
C TRP A 67 13.86 10.35 -32.70
N VAL A 68 13.11 11.40 -33.02
CA VAL A 68 13.39 12.75 -32.52
C VAL A 68 13.07 12.87 -31.02
N GLY A 69 12.05 12.14 -30.57
CA GLY A 69 11.65 12.10 -29.15
C GLY A 69 12.55 11.19 -28.33
N SER A 70 12.87 11.65 -27.12
CA SER A 70 13.65 10.91 -26.13
C SER A 70 13.07 11.11 -24.73
N PHE A 71 13.30 10.13 -23.89
CA PHE A 71 13.10 10.21 -22.45
C PHE A 71 14.07 11.25 -21.84
N PRO A 72 13.78 11.71 -20.61
CA PRO A 72 14.61 12.70 -19.90
C PRO A 72 16.05 12.25 -19.63
N ASP A 73 16.31 10.95 -19.56
CA ASP A 73 17.65 10.35 -19.44
C ASP A 73 18.43 10.34 -20.77
N GLY A 74 17.80 10.75 -21.87
CA GLY A 74 18.35 10.75 -23.23
C GLY A 74 18.08 9.47 -24.03
N THR A 75 17.43 8.45 -23.45
CA THR A 75 17.04 7.24 -24.16
C THR A 75 15.97 7.56 -25.21
N GLY A 76 16.09 7.07 -26.44
CA GLY A 76 15.11 7.39 -27.51
C GLY A 76 13.74 6.73 -27.30
N TYR A 77 12.66 7.36 -27.75
CA TYR A 77 11.31 6.77 -27.70
C TYR A 77 11.12 5.53 -28.57
N ALA A 78 12.06 5.23 -29.48
CA ALA A 78 12.09 3.98 -30.21
C ALA A 78 12.11 2.73 -29.29
N TYR A 79 12.56 2.86 -28.04
CA TYR A 79 12.51 1.80 -27.04
C TYR A 79 11.08 1.54 -26.51
N ALA A 80 10.21 2.55 -26.52
CA ALA A 80 8.80 2.41 -26.17
C ALA A 80 7.94 1.84 -27.31
N ASP A 81 8.39 1.94 -28.56
CA ASP A 81 7.80 1.28 -29.74
C ASP A 81 8.23 -0.21 -29.77
N ALA A 82 7.70 -0.96 -28.79
CA ALA A 82 8.06 -2.35 -28.56
C ALA A 82 7.77 -3.25 -29.77
N ASN A 83 6.67 -3.01 -30.48
CA ASN A 83 6.30 -3.78 -31.67
C ASN A 83 6.99 -3.27 -32.95
N GLY A 84 7.52 -2.04 -32.95
CA GLY A 84 8.34 -1.46 -34.02
C GLY A 84 7.58 -0.81 -35.15
N ASP A 85 6.28 -0.61 -35.01
CA ASP A 85 5.42 -0.14 -36.08
C ASP A 85 5.51 1.37 -36.33
N GLY A 86 6.29 2.08 -35.51
CA GLY A 86 6.47 3.53 -35.61
C GLY A 86 5.49 4.33 -34.75
N GLN A 87 4.65 3.70 -33.93
CA GLN A 87 3.67 4.37 -33.07
C GLN A 87 3.64 3.78 -31.66
N VAL A 88 3.95 4.58 -30.65
CA VAL A 88 3.84 4.14 -29.25
C VAL A 88 2.37 4.16 -28.82
N ASN A 89 1.79 2.97 -28.61
CA ASN A 89 0.39 2.83 -28.24
C ASN A 89 0.12 1.57 -27.37
N ILE A 90 -1.16 1.17 -27.23
CA ILE A 90 -1.56 0.01 -26.41
C ILE A 90 -0.91 -1.29 -26.92
N THR A 91 -0.63 -1.44 -28.21
CA THR A 91 0.03 -2.63 -28.74
C THR A 91 1.43 -2.85 -28.16
N ASP A 92 2.11 -1.77 -27.76
CA ASP A 92 3.42 -1.85 -27.11
C ASP A 92 3.29 -2.28 -25.65
N MET A 93 2.28 -1.77 -24.94
CA MET A 93 1.95 -2.24 -23.59
C MET A 93 1.59 -3.73 -23.61
N LEU A 94 0.83 -4.21 -24.60
CA LEU A 94 0.56 -5.64 -24.76
C LEU A 94 1.81 -6.46 -25.06
N THR A 95 2.83 -5.86 -25.68
CA THR A 95 4.12 -6.51 -25.93
C THR A 95 4.92 -6.69 -24.65
N VAL A 96 4.87 -5.71 -23.73
CA VAL A 96 5.42 -5.88 -22.36
C VAL A 96 4.74 -7.07 -21.68
N ILE A 97 3.41 -7.17 -21.72
CA ILE A 97 2.67 -8.29 -21.13
C ILE A 97 3.11 -9.63 -21.76
N ALA A 98 3.26 -9.69 -23.08
CA ALA A 98 3.63 -10.92 -23.78
C ALA A 98 5.06 -11.39 -23.46
N ASN A 99 5.97 -10.46 -23.16
CA ASN A 99 7.37 -10.74 -22.87
C ASN A 99 7.72 -10.60 -21.39
N TYR A 100 6.73 -10.44 -20.53
CA TYR A 100 6.91 -10.14 -19.11
C TYR A 100 7.83 -11.16 -18.42
N GLY A 101 8.77 -10.65 -17.62
CA GLY A 101 9.74 -11.44 -16.86
C GLY A 101 10.91 -11.98 -17.68
N ARG A 102 10.95 -11.77 -19.00
CA ARG A 102 12.11 -12.15 -19.83
C ARG A 102 13.27 -11.18 -19.63
N SER A 103 14.49 -11.70 -19.67
CA SER A 103 15.72 -10.92 -19.59
C SER A 103 16.68 -11.33 -20.70
N HIS A 104 17.44 -10.37 -21.21
CA HIS A 104 18.49 -10.61 -22.22
C HIS A 104 19.89 -10.30 -21.71
N MET A 105 19.98 -9.62 -20.56
CA MET A 105 21.22 -9.36 -19.84
C MET A 105 20.95 -9.33 -18.32
N ALA A 106 22.00 -9.09 -17.53
CA ALA A 106 21.84 -8.86 -16.10
C ALA A 106 20.99 -7.59 -15.88
N PRO A 107 19.85 -7.67 -15.17
CA PRO A 107 18.98 -6.51 -14.99
C PRO A 107 19.69 -5.40 -14.19
N THR A 108 19.47 -4.14 -14.59
CA THR A 108 19.90 -2.96 -13.81
C THR A 108 18.71 -2.31 -13.15
N SER A 109 18.80 -2.06 -11.86
CA SER A 109 17.79 -1.33 -11.10
C SER A 109 18.10 0.17 -11.10
N PRO A 110 17.07 1.04 -11.12
CA PRO A 110 17.29 2.47 -10.90
C PRO A 110 17.84 2.73 -9.49
N GLU A 111 18.56 3.82 -9.34
CA GLU A 111 18.96 4.31 -8.01
C GLU A 111 17.77 5.07 -7.39
N TYR A 112 17.07 4.41 -6.47
CA TYR A 112 15.93 5.01 -5.80
C TYR A 112 16.38 6.12 -4.82
N PRO A 113 15.77 7.32 -4.88
CA PRO A 113 16.05 8.37 -3.92
C PRO A 113 15.63 7.96 -2.50
N VAL A 114 16.43 8.34 -1.51
CA VAL A 114 16.16 8.04 -0.10
C VAL A 114 14.99 8.89 0.39
N ALA A 115 13.95 8.24 0.91
CA ALA A 115 12.78 8.91 1.46
C ALA A 115 12.96 9.36 2.92
N SER A 116 12.32 10.47 3.26
CA SER A 116 12.27 11.10 4.57
C SER A 116 10.84 10.99 5.14
N PRO A 117 10.64 10.30 6.27
CA PRO A 117 9.33 10.19 6.90
C PRO A 117 8.73 11.55 7.28
N GLY A 118 7.45 11.75 7.00
CA GLY A 118 6.73 12.99 7.31
C GLY A 118 7.00 14.16 6.36
N ILE A 119 7.77 13.94 5.29
CA ILE A 119 8.03 14.90 4.21
C ILE A 119 7.63 14.28 2.87
N ASP A 120 8.18 13.10 2.57
CA ASP A 120 8.00 12.45 1.28
C ASP A 120 6.73 11.58 1.25
N PRO A 121 6.16 11.33 0.06
CA PRO A 121 4.97 10.51 -0.13
C PRO A 121 5.04 9.17 0.60
N VAL A 122 3.90 8.67 1.04
CA VAL A 122 3.77 7.38 1.73
C VAL A 122 2.84 6.47 0.96
N LEU A 123 3.35 5.33 0.49
CA LEU A 123 2.55 4.22 -0.02
C LEU A 123 2.29 3.24 1.13
N GLN A 124 1.04 3.10 1.55
CA GLN A 124 0.70 2.34 2.77
C GLN A 124 -0.49 1.42 2.59
N PHE A 125 -0.47 0.32 3.35
CA PHE A 125 -1.62 -0.53 3.58
C PHE A 125 -2.49 0.10 4.68
N ASN A 126 -3.81 0.18 4.46
CA ASN A 126 -4.74 0.73 5.44
C ASN A 126 -5.81 -0.31 5.84
N PRO A 127 -5.43 -1.39 6.54
CA PRO A 127 -6.37 -2.44 6.93
C PRO A 127 -7.41 -1.90 7.91
N GLU A 128 -8.65 -2.36 7.79
CA GLU A 128 -9.68 -2.08 8.80
C GLU A 128 -9.29 -2.79 10.11
N GLU A 129 -9.33 -2.07 11.24
CA GLU A 129 -8.83 -2.55 12.55
C GLU A 129 -9.66 -3.68 13.19
N GLU A 130 -10.74 -4.16 12.56
CA GLU A 130 -11.62 -5.17 13.14
C GLU A 130 -11.73 -6.41 12.25
N GLY A 131 -11.03 -7.48 12.64
CA GLY A 131 -11.12 -8.77 11.97
C GLY A 131 -11.10 -9.93 12.95
N SER A 132 -11.98 -10.91 12.71
CA SER A 132 -11.86 -12.28 13.23
C SER A 132 -10.45 -12.82 13.00
N PRO A 133 -9.99 -13.81 13.80
CA PRO A 133 -8.70 -14.46 13.56
C PRO A 133 -8.62 -14.91 12.09
N LEU A 134 -7.52 -14.57 11.43
CA LEU A 134 -7.29 -15.02 10.06
C LEU A 134 -7.00 -16.52 10.09
N THR A 135 -7.89 -17.31 9.55
CA THR A 135 -7.73 -18.76 9.38
C THR A 135 -7.77 -19.13 7.90
N ALA A 136 -7.59 -20.42 7.60
CA ALA A 136 -7.76 -20.97 6.25
C ALA A 136 -9.03 -20.44 5.55
N GLY A 137 -8.87 -20.00 4.31
CA GLY A 137 -9.95 -19.45 3.48
C GLY A 137 -10.44 -18.05 3.87
N SER A 138 -9.81 -17.39 4.86
CA SER A 138 -10.17 -16.00 5.21
C SER A 138 -9.89 -15.07 4.04
N VAL A 139 -10.81 -14.14 3.80
CA VAL A 139 -10.68 -13.10 2.78
C VAL A 139 -10.42 -11.77 3.48
N LEU A 140 -9.34 -11.10 3.11
CA LEU A 140 -9.03 -9.74 3.53
C LEU A 140 -9.20 -8.78 2.37
N THR A 141 -9.59 -7.55 2.70
CA THR A 141 -9.74 -6.44 1.77
C THR A 141 -9.06 -5.24 2.40
N ILE A 142 -7.96 -4.79 1.78
CA ILE A 142 -7.04 -3.81 2.38
C ILE A 142 -6.83 -2.68 1.37
N PRO A 143 -7.38 -1.48 1.62
CA PRO A 143 -7.05 -0.30 0.83
C PRO A 143 -5.55 -0.03 0.80
N ILE A 144 -5.02 0.29 -0.38
CA ILE A 144 -3.67 0.83 -0.58
C ILE A 144 -3.82 2.31 -0.92
N THR A 145 -3.12 3.16 -0.17
CA THR A 145 -3.19 4.62 -0.32
C THR A 145 -1.82 5.20 -0.61
N LEU A 146 -1.79 6.25 -1.44
CA LEU A 146 -0.64 7.12 -1.63
C LEU A 146 -0.98 8.50 -1.05
N GLU A 147 -0.30 8.88 0.02
CA GLU A 147 -0.57 10.10 0.77
C GLU A 147 0.66 11.03 0.77
N TYR A 148 0.45 12.35 0.72
CA TYR A 148 1.52 13.34 0.73
C TYR A 148 1.55 14.09 2.08
N PRO A 149 2.61 13.92 2.90
CA PRO A 149 2.72 14.68 4.14
C PRO A 149 2.86 16.19 3.84
N GLY A 150 1.84 16.99 4.17
CA GLY A 150 1.90 18.44 4.08
C GLY A 150 0.98 19.05 3.01
N LEU A 151 1.47 20.06 2.28
CA LEU A 151 0.64 20.95 1.42
C LEU A 151 0.85 20.80 -0.09
N ALA A 152 1.72 19.90 -0.55
CA ALA A 152 2.02 19.77 -1.98
C ALA A 152 1.81 18.32 -2.45
N ASN A 153 0.71 18.08 -3.15
CA ASN A 153 0.57 16.92 -4.02
C ASN A 153 1.31 17.19 -5.33
N ALA A 154 2.36 16.40 -5.60
CA ALA A 154 3.07 16.50 -6.87
C ALA A 154 2.23 15.88 -8.00
N ALA A 155 2.26 16.47 -9.19
CA ALA A 155 1.70 15.82 -10.37
C ALA A 155 2.58 14.63 -10.75
N ILE A 156 1.99 13.43 -10.78
CA ILE A 156 2.70 12.19 -11.10
C ILE A 156 2.29 11.67 -12.48
N ASN A 157 3.24 11.05 -13.18
CA ASN A 157 2.98 10.37 -14.44
C ASN A 157 2.70 8.88 -14.25
N GLY A 158 3.28 8.25 -13.24
CA GLY A 158 3.04 6.84 -12.99
C GLY A 158 3.56 6.33 -11.66
N LEU A 159 3.06 5.16 -11.30
CA LEU A 159 3.42 4.41 -10.11
C LEU A 159 3.55 2.94 -10.50
N ALA A 160 4.72 2.35 -10.25
CA ALA A 160 4.93 0.92 -10.30
C ALA A 160 5.51 0.44 -8.98
N PHE A 161 5.15 -0.77 -8.56
CA PHE A 161 5.67 -1.39 -7.34
C PHE A 161 5.37 -2.89 -7.36
N SER A 162 6.08 -3.63 -6.52
CA SER A 162 5.83 -5.03 -6.25
C SER A 162 5.30 -5.18 -4.82
N ILE A 163 4.42 -6.16 -4.62
CA ILE A 163 3.97 -6.60 -3.29
C ILE A 163 4.58 -7.98 -3.05
N ASP A 164 5.49 -8.05 -2.08
CA ASP A 164 6.15 -9.29 -1.68
C ASP A 164 5.43 -9.93 -0.49
N PHE A 165 5.21 -11.24 -0.58
CA PHE A 165 4.47 -12.00 0.41
C PHE A 165 4.93 -13.47 0.44
N ASN A 166 4.48 -14.25 1.43
CA ASN A 166 4.78 -15.68 1.47
C ASN A 166 3.63 -16.50 0.88
N LYS A 167 3.83 -17.05 -0.33
CA LYS A 167 2.83 -17.85 -1.04
C LYS A 167 2.35 -19.09 -0.26
N ASN A 168 3.13 -19.60 0.70
CA ASN A 168 2.69 -20.74 1.52
C ASN A 168 1.51 -20.41 2.44
N TYR A 169 1.24 -19.12 2.67
CA TYR A 169 0.13 -18.68 3.52
C TYR A 169 -0.95 -17.92 2.76
N ILE A 170 -0.71 -17.58 1.49
CA ILE A 170 -1.59 -16.76 0.67
C ILE A 170 -1.91 -17.56 -0.60
N GLN A 171 -3.18 -17.94 -0.72
CA GLN A 171 -3.70 -18.66 -1.88
C GLN A 171 -3.82 -17.75 -3.10
N SER A 172 -4.27 -16.52 -2.88
CA SER A 172 -4.40 -15.52 -3.93
C SER A 172 -4.31 -14.11 -3.38
N ILE A 173 -3.79 -13.23 -4.20
CA ILE A 173 -3.67 -11.79 -3.94
C ILE A 173 -3.99 -11.04 -5.24
N PHE A 174 -4.78 -9.98 -5.13
CA PHE A 174 -5.25 -9.21 -6.28
C PHE A 174 -5.54 -7.76 -5.89
N LEU A 175 -5.06 -6.79 -6.67
CA LEU A 175 -5.38 -5.37 -6.50
C LEU A 175 -6.49 -4.94 -7.47
N GLY A 176 -7.62 -4.53 -6.92
CA GLY A 176 -8.65 -3.80 -7.66
C GLY A 176 -8.36 -2.30 -7.64
N PHE A 177 -7.97 -1.71 -8.77
CA PHE A 177 -7.69 -0.27 -8.85
C PHE A 177 -8.94 0.59 -8.65
N THR A 178 -8.80 1.68 -7.90
CA THR A 178 -9.84 2.71 -7.75
C THR A 178 -10.19 3.31 -9.11
N PRO A 179 -11.47 3.44 -9.50
CA PRO A 179 -11.84 3.87 -10.85
C PRO A 179 -11.24 5.20 -11.29
N ASN A 180 -11.12 6.19 -10.39
CA ASN A 180 -10.61 7.52 -10.71
C ASN A 180 -9.11 7.70 -10.41
N TRP A 181 -8.42 6.65 -9.96
CA TRP A 181 -6.98 6.71 -9.75
C TRP A 181 -6.27 7.17 -11.03
N LEU A 182 -5.33 8.11 -10.87
CA LEU A 182 -4.50 8.68 -11.94
C LEU A 182 -5.31 9.31 -13.10
N GLY A 183 -6.46 9.91 -12.78
CA GLY A 183 -7.36 10.55 -13.75
C GLY A 183 -8.29 9.57 -14.49
N GLY A 184 -8.31 8.31 -14.09
CA GLY A 184 -9.25 7.31 -14.57
C GLY A 184 -8.86 6.62 -15.88
N PRO A 185 -9.68 5.67 -16.36
CA PRO A 185 -9.32 4.74 -17.44
C PRO A 185 -9.17 5.39 -18.82
N ALA A 186 -9.75 6.58 -19.03
CA ALA A 186 -9.58 7.32 -20.29
C ALA A 186 -8.21 8.00 -20.41
N ALA A 187 -7.51 8.17 -19.29
CA ALA A 187 -6.29 8.98 -19.22
C ALA A 187 -5.09 8.21 -18.63
N SER A 188 -5.30 6.96 -18.22
CA SER A 188 -4.27 6.08 -17.67
C SER A 188 -4.44 4.63 -18.11
N PHE A 189 -3.33 3.90 -18.09
CA PHE A 189 -3.27 2.45 -18.19
C PHE A 189 -2.99 1.83 -16.82
N ARG A 190 -3.43 0.58 -16.64
CA ARG A 190 -3.31 -0.18 -15.40
C ARG A 190 -2.89 -1.60 -15.73
N PHE A 191 -1.86 -2.06 -15.05
CA PHE A 191 -1.27 -3.37 -15.20
C PHE A 191 -1.14 -4.03 -13.83
N GLN A 192 -1.43 -5.31 -13.80
CA GLN A 192 -1.07 -6.19 -12.72
C GLN A 192 -0.62 -7.50 -13.34
N ASN A 193 0.54 -8.00 -12.90
CA ASN A 193 0.98 -9.32 -13.31
C ASN A 193 0.05 -10.38 -12.68
N ILE A 194 -0.51 -11.25 -13.51
CA ILE A 194 -1.24 -12.43 -13.07
C ILE A 194 -0.29 -13.60 -13.28
N ASP A 195 0.59 -13.84 -12.31
CA ASP A 195 1.47 -15.00 -12.36
C ASP A 195 0.62 -16.27 -12.12
N PRO A 196 0.46 -17.16 -13.12
CA PRO A 196 -0.30 -18.39 -12.96
C PRO A 196 0.34 -19.37 -11.97
N GLN A 197 1.63 -19.18 -11.62
CA GLN A 197 2.31 -19.97 -10.60
C GLN A 197 2.21 -19.38 -9.19
N GLN A 198 1.63 -18.17 -9.04
CA GLN A 198 1.54 -17.46 -7.76
C GLN A 198 2.90 -17.45 -7.04
N THR A 199 3.92 -16.88 -7.69
CA THR A 199 5.17 -16.56 -6.98
C THR A 199 4.90 -15.66 -5.78
N SER A 200 5.85 -15.61 -4.85
CA SER A 200 5.81 -14.79 -3.62
C SER A 200 5.81 -13.27 -3.87
N GLN A 201 5.34 -12.82 -5.03
CA GLN A 201 5.39 -11.44 -5.50
C GLN A 201 4.23 -11.17 -6.49
N VAL A 202 3.63 -9.98 -6.40
CA VAL A 202 2.73 -9.44 -7.44
C VAL A 202 3.23 -8.07 -7.87
N ASP A 203 3.43 -7.90 -9.17
CA ASP A 203 3.89 -6.64 -9.75
C ASP A 203 2.71 -5.82 -10.28
N ILE A 204 2.74 -4.53 -10.00
CA ILE A 204 1.68 -3.57 -10.27
C ILE A 204 2.28 -2.36 -10.98
N ALA A 205 1.58 -1.86 -12.00
CA ALA A 205 1.89 -0.57 -12.60
C ALA A 205 0.64 0.19 -13.01
N THR A 206 0.71 1.51 -12.91
CA THR A 206 -0.28 2.43 -13.46
C THR A 206 0.43 3.67 -14.00
N THR A 207 0.07 4.09 -15.20
CA THR A 207 0.77 5.14 -15.93
C THR A 207 -0.22 6.00 -16.70
N ARG A 208 0.09 7.28 -16.87
CA ARG A 208 -0.67 8.21 -17.71
C ARG A 208 -0.46 7.87 -19.19
N TYR A 209 -1.41 8.29 -20.03
CA TYR A 209 -1.17 8.35 -21.48
C TYR A 209 -0.54 9.70 -21.82
N GLY A 210 0.76 9.68 -22.13
CA GLY A 210 1.55 10.87 -22.45
C GLY A 210 2.22 11.48 -21.21
N ILE A 211 2.86 12.63 -21.43
CA ILE A 211 3.74 13.28 -20.43
C ILE A 211 2.96 14.01 -19.31
N ASP A 212 1.72 14.41 -19.57
CA ASP A 212 0.94 15.25 -18.66
C ASP A 212 0.67 14.53 -17.32
N GLY A 213 1.31 15.04 -16.27
CA GLY A 213 1.14 14.55 -14.90
C GLY A 213 -0.26 14.79 -14.34
N PHE A 214 -0.61 14.03 -13.30
CA PHE A 214 -1.87 14.16 -12.59
C PHE A 214 -1.61 14.19 -11.08
N PRO A 215 -2.21 15.12 -10.31
CA PRO A 215 -2.05 15.20 -8.86
C PRO A 215 -2.83 14.07 -8.17
N ALA A 216 -2.33 12.83 -8.27
CA ALA A 216 -2.96 11.65 -7.69
C ALA A 216 -2.63 11.54 -6.20
N GLU A 217 -3.65 11.40 -5.37
CA GLU A 217 -3.55 11.21 -3.92
C GLU A 217 -4.74 10.37 -3.44
N GLY A 218 -4.57 9.63 -2.35
CA GLY A 218 -5.61 8.80 -1.75
C GLY A 218 -5.53 7.34 -2.19
N GLU A 219 -6.70 6.70 -2.29
CA GLU A 219 -6.81 5.26 -2.58
C GLU A 219 -6.38 4.92 -4.01
N VAL A 220 -5.25 4.21 -4.13
CA VAL A 220 -4.75 3.60 -5.37
C VAL A 220 -5.67 2.48 -5.82
N GLY A 221 -6.08 1.66 -4.86
CA GLY A 221 -6.95 0.52 -5.05
C GLY A 221 -7.10 -0.30 -3.77
N VAL A 222 -7.77 -1.43 -3.90
CA VAL A 222 -8.11 -2.31 -2.79
C VAL A 222 -7.50 -3.69 -3.03
N LEU A 223 -6.62 -4.10 -2.12
CA LEU A 223 -5.95 -5.38 -2.15
C LEU A 223 -6.85 -6.46 -1.54
N SER A 224 -7.24 -7.45 -2.34
CA SER A 224 -7.95 -8.64 -1.91
C SER A 224 -6.95 -9.77 -1.68
N ILE A 225 -6.93 -10.34 -0.49
CA ILE A 225 -6.06 -11.47 -0.12
C ILE A 225 -6.93 -12.63 0.34
N ILE A 226 -6.64 -13.84 -0.13
CA ILE A 226 -7.23 -15.09 0.38
C ILE A 226 -6.14 -15.92 1.05
N ILE A 227 -6.36 -16.28 2.31
CA ILE A 227 -5.44 -17.12 3.09
C ILE A 227 -5.51 -18.57 2.61
N GLU A 228 -4.35 -19.21 2.50
CA GLU A 228 -4.20 -20.62 2.09
C GLU A 228 -5.11 -21.56 2.88
N ASP A 229 -5.69 -22.55 2.20
CA ASP A 229 -6.60 -23.53 2.80
C ASP A 229 -5.82 -24.60 3.59
N ASP A 230 -4.67 -25.04 3.05
CA ASP A 230 -3.81 -26.03 3.70
C ASP A 230 -2.69 -25.39 4.55
N LEU A 231 -3.09 -24.66 5.59
CA LEU A 231 -2.14 -24.07 6.53
C LEU A 231 -1.42 -25.10 7.40
N ILE A 232 -2.01 -26.29 7.60
CA ILE A 232 -1.47 -27.33 8.49
C ILE A 232 -0.11 -27.80 7.99
N SER A 233 0.04 -27.91 6.67
CA SER A 233 1.28 -28.35 6.03
C SER A 233 2.42 -27.33 6.16
N PHE A 234 2.13 -26.06 6.45
CA PHE A 234 3.12 -24.97 6.46
C PHE A 234 3.38 -24.35 7.84
N MET A 235 2.51 -24.59 8.82
CA MET A 235 2.61 -24.02 10.16
C MET A 235 3.11 -25.04 11.18
N GLU A 236 4.24 -24.74 11.84
CA GLU A 236 4.71 -25.53 12.99
C GLU A 236 3.95 -25.19 14.27
N ALA A 237 3.68 -23.90 14.49
CA ALA A 237 2.95 -23.37 15.65
C ALA A 237 1.44 -23.20 15.37
N ASP A 238 0.68 -22.85 16.41
CA ASP A 238 -0.76 -22.56 16.30
C ASP A 238 -1.07 -21.26 15.54
N SER A 239 -0.11 -20.35 15.50
CA SER A 239 -0.17 -19.09 14.77
C SER A 239 1.14 -18.80 14.04
N ALA A 240 1.06 -18.12 12.90
CA ALA A 240 2.19 -17.65 12.12
C ALA A 240 2.05 -16.17 11.83
N GLU A 241 3.17 -15.46 11.90
CA GLU A 241 3.27 -14.07 11.49
C GLU A 241 3.66 -14.01 10.02
N ILE A 242 2.88 -13.27 9.24
CA ILE A 242 3.10 -13.07 7.81
C ILE A 242 3.36 -11.59 7.60
N LEU A 243 4.47 -11.28 6.94
CA LEU A 243 4.82 -9.94 6.52
C LEU A 243 4.54 -9.80 5.03
N ILE A 244 3.82 -8.74 4.69
CA ILE A 244 3.57 -8.29 3.33
C ILE A 244 4.17 -6.89 3.22
N HIS A 245 5.03 -6.67 2.23
CA HIS A 245 5.71 -5.39 2.08
C HIS A 245 5.78 -4.98 0.62
N PHE A 246 5.94 -3.68 0.40
CA PHE A 246 6.20 -3.12 -0.91
C PHE A 246 7.69 -3.23 -1.24
N SER A 247 8.00 -3.47 -2.51
CA SER A 247 9.34 -3.44 -3.08
C SER A 247 9.31 -2.78 -4.46
N ASP A 248 10.49 -2.41 -4.97
CA ASP A 248 10.67 -1.81 -6.30
C ASP A 248 9.69 -0.67 -6.62
N ILE A 249 9.49 0.23 -5.64
CA ILE A 249 8.54 1.33 -5.73
C ILE A 249 9.11 2.43 -6.62
N MET A 250 8.58 2.52 -7.84
CA MET A 250 8.88 3.53 -8.83
C MET A 250 7.70 4.51 -8.94
N LEU A 251 7.79 5.63 -8.21
CA LEU A 251 6.91 6.79 -8.38
C LEU A 251 7.62 7.83 -9.25
N VAL A 252 7.00 8.25 -10.34
CA VAL A 252 7.58 9.22 -11.29
C VAL A 252 6.69 10.42 -11.49
N ASP A 253 7.30 11.60 -11.57
CA ASP A 253 6.62 12.86 -11.88
C ASP A 253 6.38 13.05 -13.40
N GLU A 254 5.84 14.20 -13.79
CA GLU A 254 5.63 14.61 -15.19
C GLU A 254 6.90 14.71 -16.04
N ASN A 255 8.08 14.68 -15.43
CA ASN A 255 9.39 14.66 -16.10
C ASN A 255 10.03 13.28 -15.99
N LEU A 256 9.24 12.23 -15.72
CA LEU A 256 9.70 10.86 -15.49
C LEU A 256 10.78 10.77 -14.37
N ALA A 257 10.86 11.77 -13.49
CA ALA A 257 11.85 11.81 -12.43
C ALA A 257 11.36 11.02 -11.22
N LEU A 258 12.22 10.15 -10.71
CA LEU A 258 11.94 9.33 -9.53
C LEU A 258 11.70 10.20 -8.30
N GLN A 259 10.60 9.92 -7.63
CA GLN A 259 10.24 10.54 -6.36
C GLN A 259 10.60 9.61 -5.20
N PRO A 260 11.13 10.14 -4.08
CA PRO A 260 11.27 9.35 -2.87
C PRO A 260 9.90 8.92 -2.36
N VAL A 261 9.78 7.66 -1.91
CA VAL A 261 8.55 7.12 -1.34
C VAL A 261 8.86 6.35 -0.08
N ASN A 262 8.17 6.70 1.01
CA ASN A 262 8.11 5.88 2.21
C ASN A 262 7.09 4.76 1.99
N SER A 263 7.35 3.59 2.55
CA SER A 263 6.43 2.45 2.46
C SER A 263 6.22 1.78 3.80
N ASP A 264 5.03 1.22 3.99
CA ASP A 264 4.71 0.43 5.18
C ASP A 264 4.89 -1.07 4.95
N THR A 265 4.92 -1.83 6.05
CA THR A 265 4.87 -3.30 6.06
C THR A 265 3.61 -3.75 6.78
N LEU A 266 2.76 -4.46 6.07
CA LEU A 266 1.58 -5.08 6.63
C LEU A 266 1.95 -6.37 7.36
N LYS A 267 1.57 -6.43 8.63
CA LYS A 267 1.73 -7.61 9.48
C LYS A 267 0.38 -8.30 9.68
N LEU A 268 0.29 -9.57 9.28
CA LEU A 268 -0.87 -10.42 9.50
C LEU A 268 -0.52 -11.55 10.46
N ILE A 269 -1.47 -11.93 11.32
CA ILE A 269 -1.36 -13.11 12.18
C ILE A 269 -2.39 -14.14 11.71
N VAL A 270 -1.90 -15.27 11.20
CA VAL A 270 -2.73 -16.37 10.72
C VAL A 270 -2.70 -17.53 11.70
N TYR A 271 -3.85 -18.15 11.94
CA TYR A 271 -4.06 -19.22 12.89
C TYR A 271 -4.43 -20.53 12.19
N LYS A 272 -4.02 -21.66 12.77
CA LYS A 272 -4.38 -22.99 12.26
C LYS A 272 -5.90 -23.19 12.23
N PRO A 273 -6.43 -23.98 11.26
CA PRO A 273 -7.84 -24.38 11.27
C PRO A 273 -8.22 -25.07 12.58
N GLY A 274 -9.31 -24.63 13.20
CA GLY A 274 -9.75 -25.15 14.50
C GLY A 274 -9.00 -24.60 15.71
N TYR A 275 -8.10 -23.62 15.52
CA TYR A 275 -7.60 -22.81 16.61
C TYR A 275 -8.76 -22.02 17.21
N ILE A 276 -9.25 -22.50 18.35
CA ILE A 276 -10.16 -21.72 19.18
C ILE A 276 -9.27 -20.63 19.78
N LEU A 277 -9.47 -19.38 19.35
CA LEU A 277 -9.09 -18.26 20.17
C LEU A 277 -9.78 -18.47 21.53
N SER A 278 -9.02 -18.99 22.49
CA SER A 278 -9.37 -18.84 23.89
C SER A 278 -9.09 -17.40 24.36
N SER A 279 -8.91 -16.44 23.45
CA SER A 279 -9.38 -15.10 23.72
C SER A 279 -10.89 -15.10 23.52
N ARG A 280 -11.57 -15.29 24.65
CA ARG A 280 -12.78 -14.51 24.90
C ARG A 280 -12.35 -13.04 24.80
N GLU A 281 -12.21 -12.50 23.59
CA GLU A 281 -12.60 -11.11 23.40
C GLU A 281 -14.11 -11.13 23.61
N GLU A 282 -14.50 -11.07 24.89
CA GLU A 282 -15.64 -10.23 25.20
C GLU A 282 -15.35 -8.96 24.41
N LYS A 283 -16.18 -8.66 23.39
CA LYS A 283 -16.62 -7.28 23.22
C LYS A 283 -16.91 -6.84 24.63
N LYS A 284 -15.97 -6.15 25.26
CA LYS A 284 -16.15 -5.63 26.60
C LYS A 284 -17.18 -4.56 26.37
N GLN A 285 -18.45 -4.95 26.39
CA GLN A 285 -19.52 -4.03 26.67
C GLN A 285 -18.98 -3.24 27.86
N PRO A 286 -18.84 -1.91 27.74
CA PRO A 286 -18.04 -1.15 28.69
C PRO A 286 -18.49 -1.52 30.09
N SER A 287 -17.72 -2.35 30.79
CA SER A 287 -18.10 -2.77 32.13
C SER A 287 -18.00 -1.54 32.98
N PHE A 288 -18.90 -1.38 33.95
CA PHE A 288 -18.81 -0.24 34.83
C PHE A 288 -17.41 -0.21 35.46
N HIS A 289 -16.70 0.91 35.33
CA HIS A 289 -15.43 1.12 35.99
C HIS A 289 -15.28 2.58 36.38
N CYS A 290 -14.45 2.82 37.40
CA CYS A 290 -14.19 4.15 37.92
C CYS A 290 -12.69 4.39 38.04
N PHE A 291 -12.23 5.60 37.72
CA PHE A 291 -10.82 5.98 37.75
C PHE A 291 -10.63 7.47 38.02
N PRO A 292 -9.53 7.89 38.65
CA PRO A 292 -8.47 7.04 39.20
C PRO A 292 -8.93 6.32 40.47
N ASN A 293 -8.44 5.10 40.69
CA ASN A 293 -8.56 4.37 41.94
C ASN A 293 -7.17 3.81 42.29
N PRO A 294 -6.42 4.41 43.23
CA PRO A 294 -6.87 5.37 44.26
C PRO A 294 -7.25 6.76 43.75
N VAL A 295 -8.28 7.39 44.32
CA VAL A 295 -8.64 8.79 44.05
C VAL A 295 -7.70 9.71 44.82
N ARG A 296 -7.04 10.62 44.10
CA ARG A 296 -6.22 11.72 44.65
C ARG A 296 -6.78 13.04 44.15
N GLY A 297 -6.98 14.02 45.04
CA GLY A 297 -7.51 15.35 44.65
C GLY A 297 -9.02 15.38 44.36
N GLY A 298 -9.76 14.33 44.75
CA GLY A 298 -11.22 14.31 44.74
C GLY A 298 -11.90 14.09 43.38
N GLN A 299 -11.19 14.11 42.26
CA GLN A 299 -11.81 13.86 40.95
C GLN A 299 -11.95 12.36 40.67
N LEU A 300 -13.16 11.92 40.31
CA LEU A 300 -13.49 10.53 39.98
C LEU A 300 -14.28 10.46 38.67
N ASN A 301 -13.75 9.78 37.67
CA ASN A 301 -14.43 9.48 36.42
C ASN A 301 -15.16 8.15 36.52
N LEU A 302 -16.39 8.12 36.03
CA LEU A 302 -17.25 6.96 35.93
C LEU A 302 -17.52 6.65 34.46
N VAL A 303 -17.40 5.39 34.09
CA VAL A 303 -17.80 4.88 32.77
C VAL A 303 -18.73 3.70 33.01
N SER A 304 -19.89 3.67 32.34
CA SER A 304 -20.96 2.69 32.53
C SER A 304 -21.51 2.22 31.17
N PRO A 305 -21.95 0.96 31.04
CA PRO A 305 -22.57 0.46 29.80
C PRO A 305 -23.96 1.05 29.53
N HIS A 306 -24.60 1.58 30.58
CA HIS A 306 -25.93 2.17 30.51
C HIS A 306 -25.90 3.59 31.05
N LYS A 307 -26.87 4.41 30.63
CA LYS A 307 -27.00 5.77 31.15
C LYS A 307 -27.13 5.72 32.68
N MET A 308 -26.21 6.41 33.33
CA MET A 308 -26.23 6.52 34.79
C MET A 308 -27.40 7.41 35.21
N GLN A 309 -27.96 7.15 36.37
CA GLN A 309 -29.04 7.95 36.96
C GLN A 309 -28.59 8.54 38.29
N GLU A 310 -27.86 7.75 39.10
CA GLU A 310 -27.42 8.17 40.42
C GLU A 310 -26.11 7.47 40.83
N ALA A 311 -25.23 8.19 41.52
CA ALA A 311 -24.04 7.65 42.17
C ALA A 311 -24.10 7.90 43.69
N ARG A 312 -23.80 6.87 44.49
CA ARG A 312 -23.76 6.93 45.96
C ARG A 312 -22.46 6.32 46.48
N ILE A 313 -21.88 6.91 47.52
CA ILE A 313 -20.67 6.37 48.15
C ILE A 313 -20.94 6.10 49.63
N TYR A 314 -20.49 4.94 50.09
CA TYR A 314 -20.65 4.46 51.45
C TYR A 314 -19.28 4.27 52.11
N GLY A 315 -19.16 4.62 53.39
CA GLY A 315 -18.00 4.23 54.19
C GLY A 315 -18.02 2.75 54.57
N LEU A 316 -16.93 2.24 55.17
CA LEU A 316 -16.80 0.84 55.59
C LEU A 316 -17.90 0.33 56.54
N LEU A 317 -18.50 1.23 57.32
CA LEU A 317 -19.62 0.91 58.21
C LEU A 317 -20.99 0.92 57.49
N GLY A 318 -21.02 1.03 56.16
CA GLY A 318 -22.24 1.07 55.36
C GLY A 318 -23.01 2.38 55.43
N ARG A 319 -22.47 3.41 56.10
CA ARG A 319 -23.06 4.76 56.14
C ARG A 319 -22.83 5.48 54.82
N GLU A 320 -23.89 6.05 54.25
CA GLU A 320 -23.82 6.90 53.05
C GLU A 320 -23.08 8.20 53.38
N VAL A 321 -22.05 8.52 52.60
CA VAL A 321 -21.22 9.72 52.74
C VAL A 321 -21.32 10.64 51.51
N TYR A 322 -21.90 10.14 50.42
CA TYR A 322 -22.09 10.89 49.18
C TYR A 322 -23.30 10.40 48.40
N ARG A 323 -23.98 11.33 47.73
CA ARG A 323 -25.05 11.06 46.77
C ARG A 323 -25.11 12.18 45.74
N GLN A 324 -25.19 11.82 44.46
CA GLN A 324 -25.46 12.78 43.39
C GLN A 324 -26.22 12.12 42.24
N ASN A 325 -27.19 12.85 41.67
CA ASN A 325 -27.84 12.48 40.41
C ASN A 325 -26.88 12.74 39.25
N THR A 326 -26.83 11.82 38.29
CA THR A 326 -25.93 11.94 37.12
C THR A 326 -26.69 12.55 35.92
N PRO A 327 -26.00 13.05 34.88
CA PRO A 327 -26.62 13.69 33.73
C PRO A 327 -27.38 12.74 32.78
N GLY A 328 -27.45 11.44 33.05
CA GLY A 328 -28.01 10.48 32.09
C GLY A 328 -27.03 10.07 30.99
N THR A 329 -25.73 10.14 31.25
CA THR A 329 -24.65 9.79 30.30
C THR A 329 -23.97 8.48 30.66
N VAL A 330 -23.26 7.90 29.70
CA VAL A 330 -22.43 6.69 29.88
C VAL A 330 -21.05 7.01 30.46
N SER A 331 -20.61 8.26 30.39
CA SER A 331 -19.40 8.77 31.04
C SER A 331 -19.73 10.02 31.85
N TRP A 332 -19.14 10.13 33.05
CA TRP A 332 -19.35 11.29 33.91
C TRP A 332 -18.22 11.47 34.91
N THR A 333 -17.88 12.73 35.21
CA THR A 333 -16.87 13.08 36.20
C THR A 333 -17.55 13.64 37.45
N ILE A 334 -17.21 13.07 38.60
CA ILE A 334 -17.67 13.49 39.92
C ILE A 334 -16.52 14.19 40.64
N GLN A 335 -16.83 15.30 41.32
CA GLN A 335 -15.92 15.93 42.27
C GLN A 335 -16.34 15.53 43.70
N LEU A 336 -15.49 14.74 44.36
CA LEU A 336 -15.66 14.30 45.74
C LEU A 336 -15.22 15.41 46.72
N PRO A 337 -15.86 15.51 47.90
CA PRO A 337 -15.46 16.45 48.94
C PRO A 337 -14.04 16.15 49.48
N SER A 338 -13.25 17.18 49.74
CA SER A 338 -11.87 17.08 50.23
C SER A 338 -11.72 16.67 51.71
N GLY A 339 -12.84 16.49 52.43
CA GLY A 339 -12.86 16.22 53.87
C GLY A 339 -12.88 14.74 54.28
N TRP A 340 -12.68 13.81 53.34
CA TRP A 340 -12.78 12.38 53.64
C TRP A 340 -11.46 11.80 54.16
N PRO A 341 -11.49 10.97 55.23
CA PRO A 341 -10.29 10.29 55.68
C PRO A 341 -9.80 9.26 54.65
N PRO A 342 -8.49 9.00 54.58
CA PRO A 342 -7.93 7.98 53.71
C PRO A 342 -8.45 6.60 54.12
N ALA A 343 -9.26 5.98 53.27
CA ALA A 343 -9.92 4.71 53.54
C ALA A 343 -10.48 4.11 52.26
N TYR A 344 -10.91 2.84 52.36
CA TYR A 344 -11.76 2.24 51.35
C TYR A 344 -13.22 2.68 51.53
N TYR A 345 -13.87 2.97 50.41
CA TYR A 345 -15.28 3.32 50.29
C TYR A 345 -15.94 2.39 49.27
N LEU A 346 -17.24 2.22 49.37
CA LEU A 346 -18.04 1.47 48.40
C LEU A 346 -18.84 2.46 47.55
N LEU A 347 -18.50 2.57 46.28
CA LEU A 347 -19.27 3.28 45.27
C LEU A 347 -20.41 2.37 44.78
N LYS A 348 -21.62 2.91 44.69
CA LYS A 348 -22.77 2.27 44.03
C LYS A 348 -23.31 3.20 42.97
N VAL A 349 -23.45 2.71 41.75
CA VAL A 349 -24.02 3.44 40.62
C VAL A 349 -25.29 2.74 40.16
N PHE A 350 -26.35 3.53 40.03
CA PHE A 350 -27.64 3.12 39.50
C PHE A 350 -27.73 3.60 38.06
N SER A 351 -27.93 2.66 37.13
CA SER A 351 -28.10 2.93 35.71
C SER A 351 -29.36 2.24 35.19
N GLU A 352 -29.74 2.52 33.95
CA GLU A 352 -30.89 1.86 33.30
C GLU A 352 -30.78 0.33 33.28
N GLY A 353 -29.56 -0.22 33.24
CA GLY A 353 -29.31 -1.66 33.26
C GLY A 353 -29.18 -2.28 34.66
N GLY A 354 -29.40 -1.49 35.73
CA GLY A 354 -29.39 -1.98 37.10
C GLY A 354 -28.37 -1.29 38.01
N ARG A 355 -28.00 -1.96 39.10
CA ARG A 355 -27.08 -1.42 40.11
C ARG A 355 -25.73 -2.10 40.04
N VAL A 356 -24.67 -1.30 39.94
CA VAL A 356 -23.28 -1.77 39.98
C VAL A 356 -22.56 -1.18 41.19
N ASN A 357 -21.62 -1.92 41.78
CA ASN A 357 -20.85 -1.46 42.92
C ASN A 357 -19.35 -1.61 42.64
N GLU A 358 -18.55 -0.65 43.11
CA GLU A 358 -17.08 -0.68 43.01
C GLU A 358 -16.43 -0.24 44.32
N GLN A 359 -15.25 -0.79 44.62
CA GLN A 359 -14.48 -0.39 45.79
C GLN A 359 -13.52 0.73 45.41
N LEU A 360 -13.55 1.81 46.18
CA LEU A 360 -12.78 3.03 45.93
C LEU A 360 -11.82 3.28 47.08
N LEU A 361 -10.52 3.39 46.81
CA LEU A 361 -9.53 3.87 47.77
C LEU A 361 -9.43 5.39 47.65
N PHE A 362 -9.89 6.13 48.65
CA PHE A 362 -9.74 7.59 48.69
C PHE A 362 -8.47 7.95 49.44
N ILE A 363 -7.67 8.85 48.88
CA ILE A 363 -6.49 9.44 49.51
C ILE A 363 -6.61 10.97 49.34
N PRO A 364 -6.70 11.73 50.45
CA PRO A 364 -6.92 13.19 50.39
C PRO A 364 -5.84 13.94 49.61
#